data_AF-A0A661WWP1-F1
#
_entry.id   AF-A0A661WWP1-F1
#
_cell.length_a   1.000
_cell.length_b   1.000
_cell.length_c   1.000
_cell.angle_alpha   90.00
_cell.angle_beta   90.00
_cell.angle_gamma   90.00
#
_symmetry.space_group_name_H-M   'P 1'
#
loop_
_entity.id
_entity.type
_entity.pdbx_description
1 polymer ?
#
loop_
_entity_poly.entity_id
_entity_poly.type
_entity_poly.pdbx_seq_one_letter_code
_entity_poly.pdbx_strand_id
1 'polypeptide(L)'
;MNFIKKQLNYYYIIICTAIIFSLNSYAVTKTWTGGVDVWNDGANWSPVGVPTSNDAVVVNVANDQAVAINADGECASLDVSNSGMAIVNRSDRTLTVDGDAKVSGLNSELRANLGLFDVGGTATATNSGQIIIDATNATFKAAKLVTDTGILNWNLGT
;
A
#
# COMPACT_ATOMS: atom_id res chain seq x y z
N MET A 1 32.27 -25.63 -37.93
CA MET A 1 32.07 -24.16 -37.90
C MET A 1 30.60 -23.71 -37.77
N ASN A 2 29.60 -24.42 -38.36
CA ASN A 2 28.19 -23.99 -38.31
C ASN A 2 27.47 -24.20 -36.96
N PHE A 3 27.95 -25.13 -36.12
CA PHE A 3 27.31 -25.44 -34.83
C PHE A 3 27.55 -24.35 -33.77
N ILE A 4 28.77 -23.80 -33.74
CA ILE A 4 29.18 -22.75 -32.80
C ILE A 4 28.46 -21.43 -33.09
N LYS A 5 28.22 -21.09 -34.37
CA LYS A 5 27.46 -19.89 -34.78
C LYS A 5 25.99 -19.96 -34.35
N LYS A 6 25.37 -21.14 -34.38
CA LYS A 6 23.98 -21.33 -33.91
C LYS A 6 23.87 -21.15 -32.39
N GLN A 7 24.78 -21.78 -31.63
CA GLN A 7 24.85 -21.64 -30.17
C GLN A 7 25.03 -20.17 -29.76
N LEU A 8 25.94 -19.45 -30.41
CA LEU A 8 26.20 -18.03 -30.17
C LEU A 8 24.96 -17.14 -30.44
N ASN A 9 24.18 -17.43 -31.50
CA ASN A 9 22.94 -16.71 -31.80
C ASN A 9 21.82 -16.97 -30.77
N TYR A 10 21.73 -18.16 -30.19
CA TYR A 10 20.76 -18.45 -29.13
C TYR A 10 21.06 -17.66 -27.85
N TYR A 11 22.33 -17.53 -27.47
CA TYR A 11 22.72 -16.71 -26.31
C TYR A 11 22.37 -15.24 -26.49
N TYR A 12 22.59 -14.68 -27.69
CA TYR A 12 22.18 -13.29 -27.98
C TYR A 12 20.66 -13.11 -27.90
N ILE A 13 19.87 -14.07 -28.38
CA ILE A 13 18.41 -14.02 -28.29
C ILE A 13 17.96 -14.07 -26.82
N ILE A 14 18.53 -14.96 -26.00
CA ILE A 14 18.20 -15.10 -24.58
C ILE A 14 18.56 -13.82 -23.79
N ILE A 15 19.74 -13.25 -24.04
CA ILE A 15 20.19 -12.00 -23.39
C ILE A 15 19.30 -10.83 -23.81
N CYS A 16 18.97 -10.70 -25.10
CA CYS A 16 18.07 -9.65 -25.57
C CYS A 16 16.67 -9.79 -24.97
N THR A 17 16.12 -11.01 -24.84
CA THR A 17 14.83 -11.19 -24.16
C THR A 17 14.88 -10.82 -22.68
N ALA A 18 15.94 -11.19 -21.96
CA ALA A 18 16.07 -10.87 -20.54
C ALA A 18 16.15 -9.34 -20.26
N ILE A 19 16.78 -8.58 -21.15
CA ILE A 19 16.91 -7.12 -21.01
C ILE A 19 15.56 -6.42 -21.31
N ILE A 20 14.76 -6.93 -22.25
CA ILE A 20 13.48 -6.33 -22.66
C ILE A 20 12.38 -6.53 -21.60
N PHE A 21 12.49 -7.53 -20.73
CA PHE A 21 11.55 -7.72 -19.60
C PHE A 21 11.83 -6.81 -18.39
N SER A 22 12.85 -5.96 -18.44
CA SER A 22 13.12 -4.95 -17.41
C SER A 22 12.22 -3.74 -17.63
N LEU A 23 10.91 -3.90 -17.43
CA LEU A 23 9.98 -2.77 -17.42
C LEU A 23 10.33 -1.89 -16.22
N ASN A 24 10.81 -0.68 -16.49
CA ASN A 24 10.96 0.34 -15.46
C ASN A 24 9.56 0.63 -14.89
N SER A 25 9.33 0.26 -13.63
CA SER A 25 8.17 0.77 -12.88
C SER A 25 8.46 2.23 -12.57
N TYR A 26 7.82 3.13 -13.31
CA TYR A 26 7.89 4.55 -12.98
C TYR A 26 7.07 4.80 -11.71
N ALA A 27 7.50 5.73 -10.87
CA ALA A 27 6.68 6.17 -9.74
C ALA A 27 5.37 6.77 -10.27
N VAL A 28 4.25 6.08 -10.06
CA VAL A 28 2.92 6.52 -10.47
C VAL A 28 2.06 6.71 -9.23
N THR A 29 1.13 7.66 -9.28
CA THR A 29 0.06 7.74 -8.30
C THR A 29 -1.00 6.70 -8.61
N LYS A 30 -1.16 5.72 -7.71
CA LYS A 30 -2.21 4.70 -7.72
C LYS A 30 -3.38 5.19 -6.86
N THR A 31 -4.50 5.45 -7.51
CA THR A 31 -5.72 5.88 -6.83
C THR A 31 -6.67 4.70 -6.69
N TRP A 32 -7.18 4.47 -5.49
CA TRP A 32 -8.24 3.49 -5.25
C TRP A 32 -9.52 3.89 -5.97
N THR A 33 -10.12 2.97 -6.71
CA THR A 33 -11.29 3.26 -7.56
C THR A 33 -12.63 2.91 -6.91
N GLY A 34 -12.63 2.40 -5.68
CA GLY A 34 -13.84 1.98 -4.97
C GLY A 34 -14.31 0.56 -5.34
N GLY A 35 -13.39 -0.32 -5.73
CA GLY A 35 -13.66 -1.72 -6.07
C GLY A 35 -13.91 -2.63 -4.85
N VAL A 36 -13.72 -3.96 -5.01
CA VAL A 36 -14.17 -4.98 -4.03
C VAL A 36 -13.22 -5.11 -2.83
N ASP A 37 -13.04 -4.06 -2.06
CA ASP A 37 -12.45 -4.04 -0.70
C ASP A 37 -11.08 -4.75 -0.52
N VAL A 38 -10.35 -5.14 -1.58
CA VAL A 38 -9.09 -5.88 -1.47
C VAL A 38 -7.93 -5.14 -2.13
N TRP A 39 -6.86 -4.91 -1.37
CA TRP A 39 -5.67 -4.19 -1.82
C TRP A 39 -4.99 -4.86 -3.02
N ASN A 40 -4.88 -6.19 -3.01
CA ASN A 40 -4.08 -6.93 -3.99
C ASN A 40 -4.81 -7.27 -5.30
N ASP A 41 -5.96 -6.64 -5.58
CA ASP A 41 -6.61 -6.72 -6.89
C ASP A 41 -6.28 -5.47 -7.71
N GLY A 42 -5.50 -5.66 -8.77
CA GLY A 42 -5.06 -4.59 -9.66
C GLY A 42 -6.20 -3.84 -10.36
N ALA A 43 -7.40 -4.43 -10.47
CA ALA A 43 -8.58 -3.76 -11.04
C ALA A 43 -9.17 -2.68 -10.12
N ASN A 44 -8.85 -2.72 -8.82
CA ASN A 44 -9.30 -1.72 -7.83
C ASN A 44 -8.45 -0.44 -7.83
N TRP A 45 -7.44 -0.36 -8.70
CA TRP A 45 -6.49 0.75 -8.78
C TRP A 45 -6.50 1.41 -10.15
N SER A 46 -6.29 2.72 -10.16
CA SER A 46 -6.07 3.51 -11.37
C SER A 46 -4.74 4.28 -11.26
N PRO A 47 -3.82 4.16 -12.23
CA PRO A 47 -3.85 3.22 -13.36
C PRO A 47 -3.87 1.76 -12.91
N VAL A 48 -4.44 0.87 -13.73
CA VAL A 48 -4.63 -0.56 -13.39
C VAL A 48 -3.32 -1.22 -12.95
N GLY A 49 -3.40 -2.05 -11.91
CA GLY A 49 -2.30 -2.82 -11.33
C GLY A 49 -2.10 -2.49 -9.84
N VAL A 50 -1.69 -3.49 -9.06
CA VAL A 50 -1.46 -3.35 -7.62
C VAL A 50 -0.30 -2.37 -7.35
N PRO A 51 -0.40 -1.50 -6.32
CA PRO A 51 0.71 -0.65 -5.91
C PRO A 51 1.95 -1.45 -5.51
N THR A 52 3.11 -0.88 -5.85
CA THR A 52 4.44 -1.36 -5.46
C THR A 52 5.17 -0.30 -4.65
N SER A 53 6.32 -0.62 -4.06
CA SER A 53 7.14 0.33 -3.27
C SER A 53 7.54 1.63 -4.00
N ASN A 54 7.43 1.68 -5.33
CA ASN A 54 7.68 2.90 -6.11
C ASN A 54 6.45 3.81 -6.26
N ASP A 55 5.25 3.31 -5.95
CA ASP A 55 3.98 3.99 -6.24
C ASP A 55 3.49 4.83 -5.06
N ALA A 56 3.00 6.04 -5.34
CA ALA A 56 2.27 6.82 -4.36
C ALA A 56 0.80 6.37 -4.34
N VAL A 57 0.26 6.05 -3.17
CA VAL A 57 -1.12 5.57 -3.05
C VAL A 57 -2.05 6.66 -2.52
N VAL A 58 -3.19 6.83 -3.18
CA VAL A 58 -4.27 7.72 -2.75
C VAL A 58 -5.57 6.93 -2.62
N VAL A 59 -6.20 7.00 -1.45
CA VAL A 59 -7.53 6.44 -1.19
C VAL A 59 -8.43 7.60 -0.82
N ASN A 60 -9.22 8.10 -1.77
CA ASN A 60 -10.00 9.33 -1.61
C ASN A 60 -11.43 9.28 -2.16
N VAL A 61 -11.96 8.09 -2.40
CA VAL A 61 -13.35 7.88 -2.80
C VAL A 61 -14.29 8.06 -1.61
N ALA A 62 -15.51 8.58 -1.82
CA ALA A 62 -16.51 8.71 -0.75
C ALA A 62 -17.52 7.55 -0.85
N ASN A 63 -17.15 6.38 -0.34
CA ASN A 63 -18.02 5.20 -0.37
C ASN A 63 -18.13 4.45 0.97
N ASP A 64 -17.54 4.98 2.05
CA ASP A 64 -17.50 4.35 3.38
C ASP A 64 -16.99 2.90 3.36
N GLN A 65 -16.14 2.56 2.38
CA GLN A 65 -15.58 1.21 2.25
C GLN A 65 -14.18 1.13 2.86
N ALA A 66 -13.89 -0.06 3.39
CA ALA A 66 -12.58 -0.39 3.93
C ALA A 66 -11.76 -1.15 2.89
N VAL A 67 -10.56 -0.67 2.58
CA VAL A 67 -9.57 -1.41 1.82
C VAL A 67 -8.89 -2.42 2.75
N ALA A 68 -9.17 -3.70 2.52
CA ALA A 68 -8.57 -4.79 3.28
C ALA A 68 -7.20 -5.16 2.70
N ILE A 69 -6.20 -5.23 3.57
CA ILE A 69 -4.91 -5.83 3.25
C ILE A 69 -5.08 -7.34 3.30
N ASN A 70 -5.15 -7.97 2.12
CA ASN A 70 -5.43 -9.40 1.93
C ASN A 70 -4.21 -10.20 1.43
N ALA A 71 -3.14 -9.51 1.05
CA ALA A 71 -1.81 -10.02 0.79
C ALA A 71 -0.80 -8.96 1.27
N ASP A 72 0.48 -9.31 1.34
CA ASP A 72 1.50 -8.31 1.64
C ASP A 72 1.48 -7.23 0.55
N GLY A 73 1.52 -5.96 0.98
CA GLY A 73 1.40 -4.80 0.12
C GLY A 73 2.51 -3.79 0.40
N GLU A 74 2.88 -3.04 -0.64
CA GLU A 74 3.93 -2.02 -0.57
C GLU A 74 3.49 -0.75 -1.29
N CYS A 75 3.93 0.40 -0.80
CA CYS A 75 3.82 1.68 -1.50
C CYS A 75 4.91 2.67 -1.04
N ALA A 76 5.21 3.66 -1.88
CA ALA A 76 6.16 4.73 -1.55
C ALA A 76 5.58 5.69 -0.51
N SER A 77 4.29 6.02 -0.62
CA SER A 77 3.57 6.92 0.27
C SER A 77 2.10 6.58 0.28
N LEU A 78 1.40 6.96 1.34
CA LEU A 78 -0.02 6.68 1.48
C LEU A 78 -0.82 7.91 1.95
N ASP A 79 -1.85 8.29 1.20
CA ASP A 79 -2.83 9.31 1.60
C ASP A 79 -4.24 8.71 1.61
N VAL A 80 -4.79 8.52 2.80
CA VAL A 80 -6.20 8.20 3.01
C VAL A 80 -6.93 9.48 3.34
N SER A 81 -7.71 9.96 2.39
CA SER A 81 -8.49 11.18 2.53
C SER A 81 -9.96 10.91 2.22
N ASN A 82 -10.84 11.85 2.53
CA ASN A 82 -12.29 11.71 2.40
C ASN A 82 -12.94 10.89 3.52
N SER A 83 -14.16 11.28 3.90
CA SER A 83 -14.84 10.76 5.09
C SER A 83 -15.15 9.26 4.96
N GLY A 84 -14.96 8.51 6.05
CA GLY A 84 -15.33 7.10 6.16
C GLY A 84 -14.40 6.10 5.48
N MET A 85 -13.29 6.56 4.88
CA MET A 85 -12.33 5.67 4.22
C MET A 85 -11.39 5.01 5.22
N ALA A 86 -11.30 3.69 5.20
CA ALA A 86 -10.37 2.95 6.04
C ALA A 86 -9.41 2.11 5.20
N ILE A 87 -8.14 2.04 5.61
CA ILE A 87 -7.27 0.91 5.29
C ILE A 87 -7.22 0.04 6.53
N VAL A 88 -7.63 -1.21 6.38
CA VAL A 88 -7.70 -2.16 7.48
C VAL A 88 -6.85 -3.38 7.17
N ASN A 89 -5.83 -3.59 7.99
CA ASN A 89 -5.11 -4.85 7.95
C ASN A 89 -5.93 -5.93 8.67
N ARG A 90 -6.75 -6.66 7.91
CA ARG A 90 -7.67 -7.70 8.43
C ARG A 90 -7.08 -9.11 8.43
N SER A 91 -5.83 -9.26 8.03
CA SER A 91 -5.16 -10.56 7.91
C SER A 91 -3.79 -10.53 8.58
N ASP A 92 -3.08 -11.65 8.62
CA ASP A 92 -1.71 -11.75 9.16
C ASP A 92 -0.64 -11.15 8.23
N ARG A 93 -1.01 -10.16 7.42
CA ARG A 93 -0.17 -9.60 6.34
C ARG A 93 0.51 -8.32 6.78
N THR A 94 1.42 -7.86 5.94
CA THR A 94 2.11 -6.58 6.14
C THR A 94 1.73 -5.60 5.05
N LEU A 95 1.34 -4.39 5.44
CA LEU A 95 1.40 -3.24 4.54
C LEU A 95 2.63 -2.41 4.91
N THR A 96 3.57 -2.30 3.97
CA THR A 96 4.75 -1.46 4.09
C THR A 96 4.54 -0.16 3.31
N VAL A 97 4.79 0.96 3.97
CA VAL A 97 4.84 2.30 3.37
C VAL A 97 6.26 2.80 3.54
N ASP A 98 7.05 2.85 2.47
CA ASP A 98 8.49 3.19 2.56
C ASP A 98 8.70 4.62 3.10
N GLY A 99 7.81 5.54 2.73
CA GLY A 99 7.81 6.93 3.15
C GLY A 99 6.70 7.25 4.17
N ASP A 100 6.02 8.37 3.93
CA ASP A 100 5.01 8.89 4.85
C ASP A 100 3.63 8.28 4.60
N ALA A 101 2.85 8.14 5.68
CA ALA A 101 1.44 7.80 5.65
C ALA A 101 0.60 8.90 6.29
N LYS A 102 -0.51 9.27 5.65
CA LYS A 102 -1.44 10.28 6.15
C LYS A 102 -2.85 9.75 6.13
N VAL A 103 -3.59 10.08 7.18
CA VAL A 103 -5.04 9.89 7.24
C VAL A 103 -5.72 11.19 7.65
N SER A 104 -6.74 11.56 6.87
CA SER A 104 -7.52 12.77 7.10
C SER A 104 -8.97 12.62 6.67
N GLY A 105 -9.88 13.30 7.36
CA GLY A 105 -11.30 13.18 7.12
C GLY A 105 -12.02 12.49 8.28
N LEU A 106 -13.30 12.81 8.41
CA LEU A 106 -14.12 12.28 9.49
C LEU A 106 -14.29 10.76 9.31
N ASN A 107 -14.01 10.00 10.36
CA ASN A 107 -14.10 8.52 10.37
C ASN A 107 -13.17 7.84 9.35
N SER A 108 -12.14 8.53 8.86
CA SER A 108 -11.13 7.91 8.01
C SER A 108 -10.05 7.27 8.86
N GLU A 109 -9.54 6.10 8.48
CA GLU A 109 -8.72 5.27 9.36
C GLU A 109 -7.51 4.63 8.67
N LEU A 110 -6.37 4.61 9.38
CA LEU A 110 -5.35 3.59 9.24
C LEU A 110 -5.49 2.62 10.42
N ARG A 111 -6.04 1.43 10.17
CA ARG A 111 -6.37 0.46 11.21
C ARG A 111 -5.50 -0.77 11.08
N ALA A 112 -4.59 -0.96 12.04
CA ALA A 112 -3.95 -2.24 12.27
C ALA A 112 -4.89 -3.10 13.14
N ASN A 113 -5.42 -4.19 12.59
CA ASN A 113 -6.30 -5.11 13.31
C ASN A 113 -5.68 -6.50 13.44
N LEU A 114 -5.14 -7.06 12.37
CA LEU A 114 -4.28 -8.24 12.39
C LEU A 114 -3.04 -7.89 11.55
N GLY A 115 -1.87 -8.44 11.91
CA GLY A 115 -0.64 -8.19 11.15
C GLY A 115 0.05 -6.85 11.43
N LEU A 116 0.86 -6.41 10.48
CA LEU A 116 1.75 -5.26 10.61
C LEU A 116 1.37 -4.14 9.62
N PHE A 117 1.26 -2.92 10.13
CA PHE A 117 1.29 -1.70 9.32
C PHE A 117 2.63 -1.02 9.59
N ASP A 118 3.54 -1.03 8.62
CA ASP A 118 4.92 -0.53 8.77
C ASP A 118 5.11 0.74 7.95
N VAL A 119 5.28 1.88 8.60
CA VAL A 119 5.52 3.18 7.97
C VAL A 119 6.98 3.58 8.20
N GLY A 120 7.78 3.59 7.14
CA GLY A 120 9.20 3.96 7.21
C GLY A 120 9.41 5.43 7.57
N GLY A 121 8.46 6.30 7.23
CA GLY A 121 8.46 7.73 7.53
C GLY A 121 7.55 8.14 8.68
N THR A 122 6.90 9.28 8.51
CA THR A 122 5.94 9.85 9.47
C THR A 122 4.54 9.33 9.17
N ALA A 123 3.86 8.76 10.16
CA ALA A 123 2.42 8.54 10.10
C ALA A 123 1.67 9.71 10.77
N THR A 124 0.79 10.35 10.01
CA THR A 124 0.07 11.57 10.43
C THR A 124 -1.44 11.36 10.43
N ALA A 125 -2.08 11.66 11.56
CA ALA A 125 -3.53 11.78 11.65
C ALA A 125 -3.93 13.25 11.81
N THR A 126 -4.83 13.74 10.95
CA THR A 126 -5.33 15.13 10.96
C THR A 126 -6.80 15.17 10.54
N ASN A 127 -7.49 16.29 10.73
CA ASN A 127 -8.88 16.52 10.33
C ASN A 127 -9.82 15.38 10.72
N SER A 128 -9.77 14.95 11.99
CA SER A 128 -10.53 13.81 12.54
C SER A 128 -10.21 12.42 11.97
N GLY A 129 -9.20 12.31 11.11
CA GLY A 129 -8.64 11.02 10.69
C GLY A 129 -8.00 10.29 11.87
N GLN A 130 -7.96 8.96 11.79
CA GLN A 130 -7.61 8.11 12.92
C GLN A 130 -6.52 7.10 12.56
N ILE A 131 -5.57 6.91 13.47
CA ILE A 131 -4.68 5.74 13.45
C ILE A 131 -5.11 4.85 14.61
N ILE A 132 -5.43 3.59 14.31
CA ILE A 132 -6.05 2.66 15.26
C ILE A 132 -5.27 1.35 15.31
N ILE A 133 -5.07 0.85 16.52
CA ILE A 133 -4.56 -0.51 16.78
C ILE A 133 -5.67 -1.24 17.56
N ASP A 134 -6.25 -2.27 16.94
CA ASP A 134 -7.55 -2.83 17.35
C ASP A 134 -7.49 -4.29 17.82
N ALA A 135 -6.30 -4.90 17.85
CA ALA A 135 -6.12 -6.22 18.44
C ALA A 135 -4.74 -6.39 19.07
N THR A 136 -4.63 -7.35 19.98
CA THR A 136 -3.39 -7.68 20.70
C THR A 136 -2.24 -8.10 19.79
N ASN A 137 -2.55 -8.67 18.62
CA ASN A 137 -1.56 -9.10 17.64
C ASN A 137 -1.36 -8.11 16.48
N ALA A 138 -2.05 -6.96 16.52
CA ALA A 138 -1.84 -5.89 15.58
C ALA A 138 -0.57 -5.11 15.95
N THR A 139 0.23 -4.77 14.96
CA THR A 139 1.37 -3.87 15.14
C THR A 139 1.24 -2.71 14.18
N PHE A 140 1.40 -1.49 14.69
CA PHE A 140 1.59 -0.29 13.88
C PHE A 140 2.96 0.29 14.19
N LYS A 141 3.80 0.45 13.17
CA LYS A 141 5.12 1.08 13.28
C LYS A 141 5.14 2.35 12.43
N ALA A 142 5.80 3.37 12.96
CA ALA A 142 6.17 4.55 12.22
C ALA A 142 7.50 5.07 12.76
N ALA A 143 8.36 5.65 11.92
CA ALA A 143 9.53 6.38 12.42
C ALA A 143 9.12 7.59 13.27
N LYS A 144 7.95 8.16 12.98
CA LYS A 144 7.33 9.23 13.78
C LYS A 144 5.81 9.15 13.69
N LEU A 145 5.13 9.31 14.83
CA LEU A 145 3.69 9.51 14.89
C LEU A 145 3.39 11.00 15.12
N VAL A 146 2.49 11.57 14.31
CA VAL A 146 2.04 12.96 14.42
C VAL A 146 0.53 13.02 14.46
N THR A 147 0.00 13.77 15.42
CA THR A 147 -1.40 14.21 15.44
C THR A 147 -1.47 15.71 15.51
N ASP A 148 -2.37 16.29 14.72
CA ASP A 148 -2.82 17.67 14.91
C ASP A 148 -4.26 17.65 15.44
N THR A 149 -5.23 17.60 14.52
CA THR A 149 -6.67 17.43 14.79
C THR A 149 -7.16 16.00 14.57
N GLY A 150 -6.24 15.04 14.41
CA GLY A 150 -6.54 13.61 14.27
C GLY A 150 -6.49 12.86 15.60
N ILE A 151 -6.78 11.56 15.54
CA ILE A 151 -6.91 10.70 16.72
C ILE A 151 -5.92 9.53 16.63
N LEU A 152 -5.23 9.21 17.73
CA LEU A 152 -4.56 7.92 17.91
C LEU A 152 -5.39 7.10 18.89
N ASN A 153 -5.74 5.87 18.52
CA ASN A 153 -6.52 4.98 19.36
C ASN A 153 -5.86 3.61 19.53
N TRP A 154 -5.72 3.19 20.79
CA TRP A 154 -5.13 1.90 21.18
C TRP A 154 -6.23 1.06 21.84
N ASN A 155 -7.03 0.39 21.01
CA ASN A 155 -8.10 -0.51 21.42
C ASN A 155 -7.57 -1.94 21.51
N LEU A 156 -6.75 -2.22 22.52
CA LEU A 156 -6.35 -3.58 22.81
C LEU A 156 -7.52 -4.22 23.57
N GLY A 157 -8.30 -5.07 22.89
CA GLY A 157 -9.48 -5.73 23.46
C GLY A 157 -9.24 -6.22 24.90
N THR A 158 -10.12 -5.85 25.82
CA THR A 158 -10.13 -6.33 27.20
C THR A 158 -10.52 -7.80 27.29
#